data_AF-A0A1V6F6S4-F1
#
_entry.id   AF-A0A1V6F6S4-F1
#
_cell.length_a   1.000
_cell.length_b   1.000
_cell.length_c   1.000
_cell.angle_alpha   90.00
_cell.angle_beta   90.00
_cell.angle_gamma   90.00
#
_symmetry.space_group_name_H-M   'P 1'
#
loop_
_entity.id
_entity.type
_entity.pdbx_description
1 polymer ?
#
loop_
_entity_poly.entity_id
_entity_poly.type
_entity_poly.pdbx_seq_one_letter_code
_entity_poly.pdbx_strand_id
1 'polypeptide(L)'
;MHGAAYLLLSTLLLLPYLNLPLIAILLGLTAFHLLVDAGKGYLAHRWNKLAWLWLFLDQIVHLFSIALAVYLFSKADRNFLVQTIVNLDVQRLVQYIILLILNLFAGLHVVDIISREYRPDNTDGHRSHALIGIFERLLITLSVLIGRFEIIGFMIAAKSIIRLPDANAQDQKDEAKAHQMINYYLIGTFVSYSWAIGWTVLFKWFV
;
A
#
# COMPACT_ATOMS: atom_id res chain seq x y z
N MET A 1 -16.58 -3.98 -20.35
CA MET A 1 -15.34 -4.79 -20.39
C MET A 1 -14.99 -5.37 -19.03
N HIS A 2 -15.00 -4.59 -17.94
CA HIS A 2 -14.67 -5.06 -16.58
C HIS A 2 -15.54 -6.23 -16.06
N GLY A 3 -16.87 -6.16 -16.14
CA GLY A 3 -17.72 -7.27 -15.66
C GLY A 3 -17.56 -8.59 -16.44
N ALA A 4 -17.25 -8.52 -17.75
CA ALA A 4 -16.98 -9.71 -18.55
C ALA A 4 -15.63 -10.35 -18.20
N ALA A 5 -14.61 -9.53 -17.94
CA ALA A 5 -13.32 -10.00 -17.44
C ALA A 5 -13.45 -10.63 -16.04
N TYR A 6 -14.26 -10.02 -15.16
CA TYR A 6 -14.57 -10.58 -13.84
C TYR A 6 -15.24 -11.95 -13.93
N LEU A 7 -16.28 -12.08 -14.75
CA LEU A 7 -16.98 -13.36 -14.95
C LEU A 7 -16.05 -14.42 -15.54
N LEU A 8 -15.25 -14.05 -16.55
CA LEU A 8 -14.32 -14.97 -17.19
C LEU A 8 -13.23 -15.45 -16.22
N LEU A 9 -12.62 -14.54 -15.47
CA LEU A 9 -11.58 -14.87 -14.50
C LEU A 9 -12.13 -15.72 -13.35
N SER A 10 -13.29 -15.34 -12.79
CA SER A 10 -13.92 -16.11 -11.71
C SER A 10 -14.35 -17.51 -12.16
N THR A 11 -14.89 -17.63 -13.38
CA THR A 11 -15.25 -18.93 -13.96
C THR A 11 -14.01 -19.79 -14.24
N LEU A 12 -12.93 -19.19 -14.74
CA LEU A 12 -11.67 -19.89 -14.99
C LEU A 12 -11.04 -20.43 -13.70
N LEU A 13 -11.01 -19.62 -12.64
CA LEU A 13 -10.44 -20.01 -11.34
C LEU A 13 -11.28 -21.09 -10.63
N LEU A 14 -12.59 -21.10 -10.86
CA LEU A 14 -13.51 -22.04 -10.23
C LEU A 14 -13.94 -23.20 -11.14
N LEU A 15 -13.31 -23.33 -12.32
CA LEU A 15 -13.65 -24.32 -13.33
C LEU A 15 -13.75 -25.76 -12.78
N PRO A 16 -12.85 -26.23 -11.88
CA PRO A 16 -12.96 -27.57 -11.30
C PRO A 16 -14.16 -27.76 -10.35
N TYR A 17 -14.77 -26.69 -9.87
CA TYR A 17 -15.80 -26.68 -8.82
C TYR A 17 -17.18 -26.27 -9.34
N LEU A 18 -17.33 -26.07 -10.65
CA LEU A 18 -18.57 -25.58 -11.25
C LEU A 18 -19.73 -26.56 -11.01
N ASN A 19 -20.77 -26.05 -10.35
CA ASN A 19 -22.07 -26.66 -10.22
C ASN A 19 -23.16 -25.60 -10.48
N LEU A 20 -24.42 -26.02 -10.69
CA LEU A 20 -25.51 -25.09 -11.00
C LEU A 20 -25.70 -23.99 -9.93
N PRO A 21 -25.66 -24.29 -8.62
CA PRO A 21 -25.70 -23.25 -7.58
C PRO A 21 -24.56 -22.24 -7.69
N LEU A 22 -23.32 -22.70 -7.92
CA LEU A 22 -22.15 -21.83 -8.05
C LEU A 22 -22.24 -20.94 -9.30
N ILE A 23 -22.70 -21.49 -10.43
CA ILE A 23 -22.93 -20.72 -11.65
C ILE A 23 -23.97 -19.62 -11.40
N ALA A 24 -25.08 -19.93 -10.73
CA ALA A 24 -26.11 -18.95 -10.38
C ALA A 24 -25.55 -17.83 -9.48
N ILE A 25 -24.70 -18.18 -8.49
CA ILE A 25 -24.01 -17.22 -7.64
C ILE A 25 -23.03 -16.35 -8.45
N LEU A 26 -22.22 -16.93 -9.34
CA LEU A 26 -21.27 -16.18 -10.16
C LEU A 26 -21.95 -15.19 -11.10
N LEU A 27 -23.06 -15.60 -11.73
CA LEU A 27 -23.88 -14.72 -12.55
C LEU A 27 -24.52 -13.61 -11.71
N GLY A 28 -25.03 -13.95 -10.52
CA GLY A 28 -25.59 -12.99 -9.57
C GLY A 28 -24.55 -11.95 -9.10
N LEU A 29 -23.35 -12.39 -8.74
CA LEU A 29 -22.23 -11.52 -8.36
C LEU A 29 -21.80 -10.62 -9.52
N THR A 30 -21.73 -11.16 -10.74
CA THR A 30 -21.37 -10.37 -11.93
C THR A 30 -22.44 -9.32 -12.23
N ALA A 31 -23.73 -9.68 -12.14
CA ALA A 31 -24.82 -8.72 -12.32
C ALA A 31 -24.78 -7.64 -11.23
N PHE A 32 -24.55 -8.02 -9.97
CA PHE A 32 -24.42 -7.09 -8.86
C PHE A 32 -23.23 -6.13 -9.05
N HIS A 33 -22.06 -6.62 -9.45
CA HIS A 33 -20.89 -5.79 -9.78
C HIS A 33 -21.22 -4.76 -10.86
N LEU A 34 -21.87 -5.18 -11.95
CA LEU A 34 -22.26 -4.27 -13.04
C LEU A 34 -23.25 -3.20 -12.56
N LEU A 35 -24.18 -3.55 -11.66
CA LEU A 35 -25.12 -2.59 -11.06
C LEU A 35 -24.42 -1.57 -10.16
N VAL A 36 -23.48 -2.01 -9.33
CA VAL A 36 -22.70 -1.13 -8.44
C VAL A 36 -21.84 -0.16 -9.25
N ASP A 37 -21.15 -0.66 -10.28
CA ASP A 37 -20.35 0.17 -11.19
C ASP A 37 -21.22 1.22 -11.91
N ALA A 38 -22.39 0.82 -12.41
CA ALA A 38 -23.32 1.73 -13.07
C ALA A 38 -23.86 2.81 -12.10
N GLY A 39 -24.24 2.40 -10.89
CA GLY A 39 -24.70 3.32 -9.83
C GLY A 39 -23.64 4.32 -9.43
N LYS A 40 -22.39 3.87 -9.28
CA LYS A 40 -21.22 4.73 -9.04
C LYS A 40 -21.00 5.69 -10.20
N GLY A 41 -21.07 5.24 -11.46
CA GLY A 41 -20.93 6.11 -12.63
C GLY A 41 -21.96 7.25 -12.64
N TYR A 42 -23.20 6.94 -12.27
CA TYR A 42 -24.27 7.93 -12.16
C TYR A 42 -24.04 8.94 -11.01
N LEU A 43 -23.66 8.46 -9.82
CA LEU A 43 -23.50 9.31 -8.63
C LEU A 43 -22.17 10.10 -8.63
N ALA A 44 -21.09 9.51 -9.14
CA ALA A 44 -19.77 10.14 -9.21
C ALA A 44 -19.76 11.36 -10.14
N HIS A 45 -20.58 11.34 -11.21
CA HIS A 45 -20.77 12.50 -12.09
C HIS A 45 -21.35 13.71 -11.34
N ARG A 46 -22.13 13.48 -10.27
CA ARG A 46 -22.77 14.54 -9.47
C ARG A 46 -21.89 15.08 -8.34
N TRP A 47 -20.91 14.30 -7.85
CA TRP A 47 -20.09 14.66 -6.67
C TRP A 47 -18.59 14.30 -6.79
N ASN A 48 -17.90 14.97 -7.71
CA ASN A 48 -16.48 14.72 -8.01
C ASN A 48 -15.51 14.98 -6.82
N LYS A 49 -15.84 15.90 -5.90
CA LYS A 49 -14.98 16.21 -4.72
C LYS A 49 -14.79 15.03 -3.76
N LEU A 50 -15.66 14.03 -3.80
CA LEU A 50 -15.65 12.86 -2.89
C LEU A 50 -15.31 11.55 -3.60
N ALA A 51 -14.66 11.61 -4.78
CA ALA A 51 -14.33 10.42 -5.58
C ALA A 51 -13.64 9.30 -4.78
N TRP A 52 -12.78 9.65 -3.81
CA TRP A 52 -12.07 8.70 -2.96
C TRP A 52 -13.01 7.93 -2.01
N LEU A 53 -14.04 8.58 -1.49
CA LEU A 53 -15.06 7.92 -0.66
C LEU A 53 -15.89 6.95 -1.50
N TRP A 54 -16.22 7.33 -2.74
CA TRP A 54 -16.93 6.43 -3.67
C TRP A 54 -16.10 5.19 -4.01
N LEU A 55 -14.78 5.33 -4.17
CA LEU A 55 -13.88 4.19 -4.32
C LEU A 55 -13.87 3.29 -3.09
N PHE A 56 -13.84 3.86 -1.88
CA PHE A 56 -13.82 3.07 -0.66
C PHE A 56 -15.15 2.34 -0.40
N LEU A 57 -16.28 3.03 -0.57
CA LEU A 57 -17.61 2.46 -0.41
C LEU A 57 -17.87 1.34 -1.42
N ASP A 58 -17.40 1.52 -2.65
CA ASP A 58 -17.42 0.52 -3.71
C ASP A 58 -16.70 -0.77 -3.27
N GLN A 59 -15.51 -0.67 -2.66
CA GLN A 59 -14.81 -1.85 -2.12
C GLN A 59 -15.56 -2.54 -0.98
N ILE A 60 -16.22 -1.79 -0.09
CA ILE A 60 -17.04 -2.38 0.99
C ILE A 60 -18.21 -3.18 0.40
N VAL A 61 -18.91 -2.60 -0.57
CA VAL A 61 -20.06 -3.24 -1.21
C VAL A 61 -19.65 -4.53 -1.94
N HIS A 62 -18.51 -4.52 -2.61
CA HIS A 62 -17.96 -5.71 -3.25
C HIS A 62 -17.52 -6.79 -2.25
N LEU A 63 -16.82 -6.41 -1.17
CA LEU A 63 -16.41 -7.36 -0.14
C LEU A 63 -17.63 -8.00 0.53
N PHE A 64 -18.66 -7.20 0.81
CA PHE A 64 -19.91 -7.67 1.37
C PHE A 64 -20.65 -8.63 0.45
N SER A 65 -20.72 -8.36 -0.85
CA SER A 65 -21.40 -9.25 -1.80
C SER A 65 -20.70 -10.61 -1.92
N ILE A 66 -19.36 -10.62 -1.91
CA ILE A 66 -18.57 -11.86 -1.87
C ILE A 66 -18.83 -12.62 -0.56
N ALA A 67 -18.77 -11.94 0.59
CA ALA A 67 -19.04 -12.57 1.89
C ALA A 67 -20.46 -13.16 1.95
N LEU A 68 -21.46 -12.45 1.42
CA LEU A 68 -22.83 -12.93 1.32
C LEU A 68 -22.95 -14.15 0.39
N ALA A 69 -22.29 -14.13 -0.77
CA ALA A 69 -22.26 -15.26 -1.68
C ALA A 69 -21.66 -16.52 -1.02
N VAL A 70 -20.54 -16.39 -0.32
CA VAL A 70 -19.92 -17.49 0.45
C VAL A 70 -20.87 -17.98 1.55
N TYR A 71 -21.52 -17.06 2.28
CA TYR A 71 -22.47 -17.40 3.34
C TYR A 71 -23.70 -18.20 2.85
N LEU A 72 -24.15 -17.92 1.62
CA LEU A 72 -25.31 -18.56 1.00
C LEU A 72 -24.97 -19.85 0.26
N PHE A 73 -23.72 -20.08 -0.13
CA PHE A 73 -23.33 -21.20 -0.99
C PHE A 73 -23.47 -22.57 -0.30
N SER A 74 -22.83 -22.76 0.86
CA SER A 74 -22.92 -24.01 1.60
C SER A 74 -22.78 -23.82 3.11
N LYS A 75 -23.23 -24.81 3.90
CA LYS A 75 -23.03 -24.81 5.36
C LYS A 75 -21.55 -24.84 5.74
N ALA A 76 -20.72 -25.56 4.98
CA ALA A 76 -19.30 -25.67 5.24
C ALA A 76 -18.59 -24.32 5.02
N ASP A 77 -18.89 -23.65 3.91
CA ASP A 77 -18.30 -22.35 3.56
C ASP A 77 -18.78 -21.24 4.49
N ARG A 78 -20.05 -21.27 4.90
CA ARG A 78 -20.58 -20.41 5.95
C ARG A 78 -19.81 -20.58 7.26
N ASN A 79 -19.62 -21.82 7.71
CA ASN A 79 -18.89 -22.09 8.94
C ASN A 79 -17.44 -21.63 8.83
N PHE A 80 -16.80 -21.83 7.68
CA PHE A 80 -15.46 -21.31 7.39
C PHE A 80 -15.40 -19.78 7.49
N LEU A 81 -16.35 -19.07 6.87
CA LEU A 81 -16.43 -17.60 6.94
C LEU A 81 -16.59 -17.11 8.38
N VAL A 82 -17.54 -17.69 9.14
CA VAL A 82 -17.80 -17.31 10.53
C VAL A 82 -16.58 -17.60 11.41
N GLN A 83 -15.97 -18.78 11.27
CA GLN A 83 -14.74 -19.15 11.98
C GLN A 83 -13.61 -18.18 11.67
N THR A 84 -13.44 -17.79 10.40
CA THR A 84 -12.40 -16.82 9.99
C THR A 84 -12.60 -15.46 10.67
N ILE A 85 -13.84 -14.99 10.77
CA ILE A 85 -14.16 -13.71 11.43
C ILE A 85 -13.97 -13.82 12.94
N VAL A 86 -14.43 -14.90 13.57
CA VAL A 86 -14.35 -15.09 15.03
C VAL A 86 -12.91 -15.32 15.48
N ASN A 87 -12.12 -16.05 14.71
CA ASN A 87 -10.72 -16.33 15.00
C ASN A 87 -9.77 -15.22 14.53
N LEU A 88 -10.31 -14.11 14.00
CA LEU A 88 -9.50 -12.96 13.63
C LEU A 88 -8.90 -12.35 14.89
N ASP A 89 -7.58 -12.39 15.00
CA ASP A 89 -6.86 -11.71 16.08
C ASP A 89 -6.86 -10.20 15.83
N VAL A 90 -7.95 -9.55 16.27
CA VAL A 90 -8.17 -8.11 16.12
C VAL A 90 -7.06 -7.32 16.80
N GLN A 91 -6.56 -7.81 17.94
CA GLN A 91 -5.47 -7.14 18.66
C GLN A 91 -4.21 -7.11 17.80
N ARG A 92 -3.82 -8.26 17.25
CA ARG A 92 -2.63 -8.35 16.39
C ARG A 92 -2.80 -7.56 15.09
N LEU A 93 -3.98 -7.58 14.49
CA LEU A 93 -4.29 -6.75 13.32
C LEU A 93 -4.12 -5.25 13.61
N VAL A 94 -4.66 -4.78 14.74
CA VAL A 94 -4.52 -3.38 15.18
C VAL A 94 -3.06 -3.03 15.42
N GLN A 95 -2.29 -3.92 16.04
CA GLN A 95 -0.84 -3.74 16.23
C GLN A 95 -0.10 -3.55 14.89
N TYR A 96 -0.37 -4.38 13.88
CA TYR A 96 0.23 -4.22 12.55
C TYR A 96 -0.20 -2.91 11.87
N ILE A 97 -1.46 -2.50 12.00
CA ILE A 97 -1.94 -1.21 11.45
C ILE A 97 -1.21 -0.04 12.10
N ILE A 98 -1.05 -0.06 13.43
CA ILE A 98 -0.32 0.97 14.18
C ILE A 98 1.14 1.04 13.71
N LEU A 99 1.81 -0.11 13.55
CA LEU A 99 3.18 -0.17 13.03
C LEU A 99 3.29 0.47 11.64
N LEU A 100 2.36 0.14 10.73
CA LEU A 100 2.34 0.72 9.39
C LEU A 100 2.11 2.23 9.45
N ILE A 101 1.18 2.71 10.28
CA ILE A 101 0.93 4.15 10.42
C ILE A 101 2.19 4.87 10.94
N LEU A 102 2.81 4.32 11.97
CA LEU A 102 4.02 4.86 12.59
C LEU A 102 5.20 4.92 11.60
N ASN A 103 5.45 3.85 10.86
CA ASN A 103 6.55 3.82 9.90
C ASN A 103 6.28 4.67 8.66
N LEU A 104 5.07 4.61 8.11
CA LEU A 104 4.78 5.27 6.83
C LEU A 104 4.54 6.78 7.00
N PHE A 105 3.70 7.18 7.96
CA PHE A 105 3.28 8.58 8.14
C PHE A 105 4.11 9.32 9.19
N ALA A 106 4.28 8.78 10.39
CA ALA A 106 5.09 9.47 11.40
C ALA A 106 6.56 9.57 10.94
N GLY A 107 7.07 8.55 10.24
CA GLY A 107 8.38 8.58 9.60
C GLY A 107 8.57 9.71 8.59
N LEU A 108 7.52 10.19 7.90
CA LEU A 108 7.64 11.37 7.02
C LEU A 108 7.98 12.63 7.83
N HIS A 109 7.25 12.84 8.92
CA HIS A 109 7.44 14.01 9.77
C HIS A 109 8.80 13.99 10.46
N VAL A 110 9.24 12.83 10.95
CA VAL A 110 10.55 12.68 11.59
C VAL A 110 11.69 13.01 10.61
N VAL A 111 11.63 12.48 9.39
CA VAL A 111 12.64 12.74 8.35
C VAL A 111 12.64 14.22 7.97
N ASP A 112 11.47 14.83 7.79
CA ASP A 112 11.35 16.25 7.44
C ASP A 112 11.93 17.15 8.54
N ILE A 113 11.58 16.91 9.81
CA ILE A 113 12.10 17.67 10.95
C ILE A 113 13.63 17.58 11.04
N ILE A 114 14.19 16.38 10.95
CA ILE A 114 15.64 16.16 11.13
C ILE A 114 16.43 16.66 9.92
N SER A 115 15.89 16.54 8.71
CA SER A 115 16.62 16.91 7.48
C SER A 115 16.42 18.37 7.08
N ARG A 116 15.56 19.12 7.80
CA ARG A 116 15.16 20.49 7.45
C ARG A 116 16.32 21.46 7.30
N GLU A 117 17.31 21.37 8.18
CA GLU A 117 18.49 22.26 8.18
C GLU A 117 19.34 22.09 6.91
N TYR A 118 19.30 20.91 6.29
CA TYR A 118 20.07 20.59 5.09
C TYR A 118 19.29 20.84 3.80
N ARG A 119 18.00 21.21 3.87
CA ARG A 119 17.13 21.33 2.71
C ARG A 119 17.54 22.53 1.83
N PRO A 120 17.75 22.36 0.51
CA PRO A 120 18.01 23.47 -0.39
C PRO A 120 16.74 24.29 -0.67
N ASP A 121 16.91 25.61 -0.84
CA ASP A 121 15.84 26.62 -0.87
C ASP A 121 14.80 26.46 -1.99
N ASN A 122 15.08 25.72 -3.07
CA ASN A 122 14.22 25.61 -4.27
C ASN A 122 13.86 24.16 -4.62
N THR A 123 13.13 23.45 -3.76
CA THR A 123 12.74 22.04 -3.99
C THR A 123 11.24 21.88 -4.28
N ASP A 124 10.85 22.07 -5.54
CA ASP A 124 9.46 21.89 -6.02
C ASP A 124 8.99 20.43 -6.08
N GLY A 125 9.90 19.46 -5.93
CA GLY A 125 9.61 18.02 -6.04
C GLY A 125 8.97 17.34 -4.82
N HIS A 126 8.47 18.08 -3.83
CA HIS A 126 8.22 17.57 -2.47
C HIS A 126 7.28 16.35 -2.38
N ARG A 127 6.24 16.29 -3.23
CA ARG A 127 5.27 15.17 -3.22
C ARG A 127 5.85 13.85 -3.75
N SER A 128 6.66 13.90 -4.81
CA SER A 128 7.27 12.70 -5.40
C SER A 128 8.24 12.05 -4.42
N HIS A 129 9.08 12.86 -3.76
CA HIS A 129 10.04 12.39 -2.77
C HIS A 129 9.38 11.79 -1.52
N ALA A 130 8.25 12.37 -1.07
CA ALA A 130 7.48 11.82 0.04
C ALA A 130 6.92 10.41 -0.29
N LEU A 131 6.39 10.22 -1.49
CA LEU A 131 5.89 8.92 -1.95
C LEU A 131 7.00 7.88 -2.03
N ILE A 132 8.16 8.22 -2.61
CA ILE A 132 9.34 7.33 -2.63
C ILE A 132 9.71 6.92 -1.20
N GLY A 133 9.79 7.87 -0.26
CA GLY A 133 10.09 7.58 1.13
C GLY A 133 9.07 6.65 1.81
N ILE A 134 7.77 6.77 1.49
CA ILE A 134 6.74 5.84 1.98
C ILE A 134 7.02 4.42 1.45
N PHE A 135 7.27 4.26 0.15
CA PHE A 135 7.53 2.94 -0.44
C PHE A 135 8.81 2.30 0.11
N GLU A 136 9.88 3.08 0.31
CA GLU A 136 11.11 2.58 0.92
C GLU A 136 10.87 2.05 2.35
N ARG A 137 10.14 2.82 3.18
CA ARG A 137 9.83 2.39 4.55
C ARG A 137 8.88 1.20 4.58
N LEU A 138 7.95 1.10 3.63
CA LEU A 138 7.09 -0.08 3.47
C LEU A 138 7.95 -1.32 3.15
N LEU A 139 8.85 -1.22 2.17
CA LEU A 139 9.74 -2.32 1.80
C LEU A 139 10.64 -2.73 2.96
N ILE A 140 11.22 -1.77 3.69
CA ILE A 140 12.02 -2.06 4.89
C ILE A 140 11.19 -2.78 5.94
N THR A 141 10.01 -2.24 6.27
CA THR A 141 9.12 -2.81 7.29
C THR A 141 8.78 -4.26 6.93
N LEU A 142 8.36 -4.52 5.70
CA LEU A 142 8.04 -5.87 5.22
C LEU A 142 9.28 -6.78 5.25
N SER A 143 10.45 -6.28 4.87
CA SER A 143 11.71 -7.03 4.87
C SER A 143 12.10 -7.48 6.27
N VAL A 144 11.99 -6.60 7.28
CA VAL A 144 12.29 -6.95 8.68
C VAL A 144 11.24 -7.93 9.24
N LEU A 145 9.95 -7.74 8.92
CA LEU A 145 8.89 -8.65 9.34
C LEU A 145 9.13 -10.07 8.80
N ILE A 146 9.40 -10.21 7.50
CA ILE A 146 9.65 -11.50 6.83
C ILE A 146 11.06 -12.06 7.15
N GLY A 147 11.96 -11.23 7.69
CA GLY A 147 13.34 -11.62 8.01
C GLY A 147 14.26 -11.72 6.80
N ARG A 148 14.00 -10.92 5.77
CA ARG A 148 14.76 -10.87 4.50
C ARG A 148 15.49 -9.54 4.37
N PHE A 149 16.59 -9.38 5.12
CA PHE A 149 17.38 -8.14 5.15
C PHE A 149 18.12 -7.86 3.84
N GLU A 150 18.23 -8.85 2.95
CA GLU A 150 18.83 -8.73 1.62
C GLU A 150 18.13 -7.67 0.76
N ILE A 151 16.80 -7.53 0.92
CA ILE A 151 15.99 -6.52 0.21
C ILE A 151 16.42 -5.11 0.61
N ILE A 152 16.73 -4.88 1.88
CA ILE A 152 17.22 -3.59 2.39
C ILE A 152 18.58 -3.27 1.77
N GLY A 153 19.48 -4.28 1.73
CA GLY A 153 20.79 -4.16 1.08
C GLY A 153 20.69 -3.83 -0.41
N PHE A 154 19.80 -4.52 -1.14
CA PHE A 154 19.51 -4.24 -2.54
C PHE A 154 19.00 -2.81 -2.76
N MET A 155 18.09 -2.35 -1.90
CA MET A 155 17.54 -1.00 -1.99
C MET A 155 18.61 0.08 -1.74
N ILE A 156 19.50 -0.12 -0.75
CA ILE A 156 20.65 0.78 -0.51
C ILE A 156 21.55 0.82 -1.76
N ALA A 157 21.89 -0.35 -2.32
CA ALA A 157 22.76 -0.44 -3.50
C ALA A 157 22.15 0.26 -4.72
N ALA A 158 20.86 0.02 -5.00
CA ALA A 158 20.16 0.66 -6.10
C ALA A 158 20.14 2.20 -5.96
N LYS A 159 19.91 2.70 -4.73
CA LYS A 159 19.88 4.14 -4.45
C LYS A 159 21.26 4.80 -4.58
N SER A 160 22.33 4.08 -4.28
CA SER A 160 23.71 4.57 -4.47
C SER A 160 24.08 4.73 -5.96
N ILE A 161 23.58 3.88 -6.84
CA ILE A 161 23.83 3.98 -8.29
C ILE A 161 23.12 5.20 -8.89
N ILE A 162 21.87 5.45 -8.49
CA ILE A 162 21.03 6.54 -9.03
C ILE A 162 21.52 7.92 -8.56
N ARG A 163 22.30 7.98 -7.46
CA ARG A 163 22.79 9.23 -6.86
C ARG A 163 24.17 9.68 -7.35
N LEU A 164 24.75 9.02 -8.37
CA LEU A 164 25.98 9.52 -8.99
C LEU A 164 25.71 10.90 -9.61
N PRO A 165 26.40 11.97 -9.15
CA PRO A 165 26.23 13.29 -9.72
C PRO A 165 26.67 13.29 -11.19
N ASP A 166 25.91 13.95 -12.06
CA ASP A 166 26.41 14.26 -13.40
C ASP A 166 27.69 15.10 -13.25
N ALA A 167 28.78 14.64 -13.87
CA ALA A 167 30.14 15.17 -13.73
C ALA A 167 30.35 16.60 -14.31
N ASN A 168 29.28 17.37 -14.54
CA ASN A 168 29.29 18.63 -15.30
C ASN A 168 28.99 19.88 -14.44
N ALA A 169 29.20 19.82 -13.11
CA ALA A 169 29.07 21.01 -12.26
C ALA A 169 30.24 21.98 -12.52
N GLN A 170 30.02 22.96 -13.39
CA GLN A 170 31.07 23.84 -13.92
C GLN A 170 31.34 25.08 -13.04
N ASP A 171 30.52 25.35 -12.01
CA ASP A 171 30.57 26.56 -11.19
C ASP A 171 30.58 26.25 -9.67
N GLN A 172 31.32 27.01 -8.87
CA GLN A 172 31.49 26.77 -7.41
C GLN A 172 30.16 26.84 -6.63
N LYS A 173 29.22 27.66 -7.10
CA LYS A 173 27.86 27.74 -6.52
C LYS A 173 27.04 26.49 -6.80
N ASP A 174 27.27 25.83 -7.94
CA ASP A 174 26.58 24.60 -8.30
C ASP A 174 27.17 23.40 -7.53
N GLU A 175 28.47 23.43 -7.25
CA GLU A 175 29.14 22.46 -6.39
C GLU A 175 28.62 22.53 -4.94
N ALA A 176 28.56 23.73 -4.33
CA ALA A 176 28.04 23.90 -2.97
C ALA A 176 26.58 23.42 -2.82
N LYS A 177 25.73 23.72 -3.82
CA LYS A 177 24.33 23.26 -3.87
C LYS A 177 24.24 21.74 -4.07
N ALA A 178 25.07 21.16 -4.94
CA ALA A 178 25.13 19.72 -5.16
C ALA A 178 25.54 18.98 -3.87
N HIS A 179 26.56 19.49 -3.16
CA HIS A 179 26.99 18.94 -1.86
C HIS A 179 25.89 19.02 -0.80
N GLN A 180 25.18 20.15 -0.71
CA GLN A 180 24.06 20.29 0.21
C GLN A 180 22.92 19.32 -0.12
N MET A 181 22.60 19.14 -1.40
CA MET A 181 21.58 18.20 -1.88
C MET A 181 21.96 16.74 -1.58
N ILE A 182 23.22 16.35 -1.81
CA ILE A 182 23.75 15.03 -1.44
C ILE A 182 23.60 14.80 0.08
N ASN A 183 24.02 15.76 0.90
CA ASN A 183 23.93 15.65 2.36
C ASN A 183 22.49 15.54 2.85
N TYR A 184 21.59 16.37 2.32
CA TYR A 184 20.15 16.29 2.59
C TYR A 184 19.59 14.90 2.30
N TYR A 185 19.92 14.34 1.13
CA TYR A 185 19.46 13.02 0.73
C TYR A 185 20.07 11.88 1.53
N LEU A 186 21.35 11.98 1.88
CA LEU A 186 22.07 10.99 2.65
C LEU A 186 21.49 10.92 4.07
N ILE A 187 21.42 12.06 4.76
CA ILE A 187 20.86 12.18 6.11
C ILE A 187 19.41 11.71 6.12
N GLY A 188 18.58 12.21 5.21
CA GLY A 188 17.17 11.82 5.15
C GLY A 188 16.98 10.31 4.92
N THR A 189 17.84 9.67 4.14
CA THR A 189 17.77 8.22 3.92
C THR A 189 18.19 7.44 5.15
N PHE A 190 19.31 7.80 5.79
CA PHE A 190 19.78 7.14 7.00
C PHE A 190 18.77 7.24 8.15
N VAL A 191 18.19 8.42 8.36
CA VAL A 191 17.15 8.65 9.37
C VAL A 191 15.91 7.81 9.06
N SER A 192 15.44 7.84 7.81
CA SER A 192 14.27 7.06 7.36
C SER A 192 14.46 5.56 7.58
N TYR A 193 15.65 5.03 7.26
CA TYR A 193 15.95 3.61 7.37
C TYR A 193 16.10 3.20 8.83
N SER A 194 16.79 4.01 9.63
CA SER A 194 16.94 3.77 11.07
C SER A 194 15.59 3.76 11.78
N TRP A 195 14.70 4.70 11.44
CA TRP A 195 13.33 4.74 11.96
C TRP A 195 12.55 3.46 11.63
N ALA A 196 12.51 3.10 10.34
CA ALA A 196 11.75 1.95 9.87
C ALA A 196 12.27 0.62 10.45
N ILE A 197 13.59 0.44 10.48
CA ILE A 197 14.22 -0.75 11.06
C ILE A 197 13.96 -0.78 12.57
N GLY A 198 14.23 0.33 13.28
CA GLY A 198 14.13 0.40 14.73
C GLY A 198 12.74 0.04 15.25
N TRP A 199 11.70 0.69 14.73
CA TRP A 199 10.32 0.40 15.15
C TRP A 199 9.84 -0.99 14.76
N THR A 200 10.25 -1.50 13.60
CA THR A 200 9.83 -2.84 13.16
C THR A 200 10.54 -3.94 13.95
N VAL A 201 11.82 -3.76 14.28
CA VAL A 201 12.53 -4.68 15.19
C VAL A 201 11.89 -4.63 16.56
N LEU A 202 11.66 -3.44 17.12
CA LEU A 202 11.00 -3.29 18.42
C LEU A 202 9.63 -3.98 18.42
N PHE A 203 8.84 -3.80 17.37
CA PHE A 203 7.56 -4.48 17.20
C PHE A 203 7.69 -6.01 17.28
N LYS A 204 8.64 -6.62 16.55
CA LYS A 204 8.86 -8.08 16.58
C LYS A 204 9.30 -8.62 17.94
N TRP A 205 9.87 -7.78 18.80
CA TRP A 205 10.24 -8.18 20.16
C TRP A 205 9.04 -8.23 21.10
N PHE A 206 7.98 -7.46 20.83
CA PHE A 206 6.80 -7.34 21.69
C PHE A 206 5.54 -8.08 21.17
N VAL A 207 5.53 -8.51 19.90
CA VAL A 207 4.37 -9.12 19.18
C VAL A 207 4.78 -10.36 18.41
#